data_AF-A0A5R9J4H4-F1
#
_entry.id   AF-A0A5R9J4H4-F1
#
_cell.length_a   1.000
_cell.length_b   1.000
_cell.length_c   1.000
_cell.angle_alpha   90.00
_cell.angle_beta   90.00
_cell.angle_gamma   90.00
#
_symmetry.space_group_name_H-M   'P 1'
#
loop_
_entity.id
_entity.type
_entity.pdbx_description
1 polymer ?
#
loop_
_entity_poly.entity_id
_entity_poly.type
_entity_poly.pdbx_seq_one_letter_code
_entity_poly.pdbx_strand_id
1 'polypeptide(L)'
;MEQTAIPDTPSTPAPHSPAPPEGILPSDGARRRRILFRATHRGTHETDILIGGFVQAGLAGFSGEELDALEEIMELPDVDLADWLTGRRPIPPESDSPMLRRIEDASHETARNARLGLVQR
;
A
#
# COMPACT_ATOMS: atom_id res chain seq x y z
N MET A 1 19.39 -40.30 -17.97
CA MET A 1 19.27 -39.66 -16.64
C MET A 1 18.89 -38.22 -16.94
N GLU A 2 17.60 -37.97 -17.08
CA GLU A 2 17.10 -36.68 -17.57
C GLU A 2 17.00 -35.72 -16.40
N GLN A 3 17.78 -34.66 -16.48
CA GLN A 3 17.87 -33.60 -15.49
C GLN A 3 16.48 -32.94 -15.38
N THR A 4 15.91 -32.96 -14.17
CA THR A 4 14.63 -32.35 -13.86
C THR A 4 14.66 -30.86 -14.18
N ALA A 5 13.79 -30.46 -15.12
CA ALA A 5 13.48 -29.08 -15.42
C ALA A 5 12.72 -28.46 -14.24
N ILE A 6 13.29 -27.42 -13.65
CA ILE A 6 12.52 -26.40 -12.94
C ILE A 6 12.19 -25.30 -13.97
N PRO A 7 10.92 -25.09 -14.37
CA PRO A 7 10.57 -23.91 -15.12
C PRO A 7 10.67 -22.70 -14.18
N ASP A 8 11.33 -21.66 -14.66
CA ASP A 8 11.22 -20.30 -14.14
C ASP A 8 9.73 -19.92 -14.16
N THR A 9 9.11 -19.90 -12.98
CA THR A 9 7.74 -19.43 -12.83
C THR A 9 7.81 -17.90 -12.80
N PRO A 10 7.31 -17.17 -13.80
CA PRO A 10 7.02 -15.77 -13.58
C PRO A 10 5.96 -15.70 -12.48
N SER A 11 6.21 -14.92 -11.42
CA SER A 11 5.22 -14.59 -10.40
C SER A 11 3.93 -14.13 -11.08
N THR A 12 2.95 -15.03 -11.13
CA THR A 12 1.55 -14.67 -11.30
C THR A 12 1.13 -14.03 -9.98
N PRO A 13 0.89 -12.71 -9.90
CA PRO A 13 0.14 -12.18 -8.77
C PRO A 13 -1.24 -12.84 -8.80
N ALA A 14 -1.69 -13.30 -7.64
CA ALA A 14 -2.98 -13.97 -7.48
C ALA A 14 -4.12 -13.15 -8.12
N PRO A 15 -5.17 -13.81 -8.65
CA PRO A 15 -6.36 -13.10 -9.10
C PRO A 15 -7.05 -12.47 -7.88
N HIS A 16 -6.92 -11.15 -7.73
CA HIS A 16 -7.71 -10.38 -6.78
C HIS A 16 -9.19 -10.51 -7.14
N SER A 17 -9.99 -10.87 -6.15
CA SER A 17 -11.42 -11.14 -6.26
C SER A 17 -12.17 -10.02 -7.00
N PRO A 18 -13.03 -10.33 -7.98
CA PRO A 18 -13.81 -9.31 -8.68
C PRO A 18 -14.97 -8.85 -7.78
N ALA A 19 -15.02 -7.58 -7.44
CA ALA A 19 -16.25 -6.95 -6.96
C ALA A 19 -16.90 -6.05 -8.05
N PRO A 20 -17.91 -6.54 -8.77
CA PRO A 20 -18.98 -5.70 -9.32
C PRO A 20 -20.36 -6.12 -8.73
N PRO A 21 -21.47 -5.33 -8.80
CA PRO A 21 -21.76 -4.27 -9.78
C PRO A 21 -22.45 -2.98 -9.26
N GLU A 22 -22.30 -1.93 -10.10
CA GLU A 22 -23.26 -0.87 -10.44
C GLU A 22 -23.96 -0.02 -9.35
N GLY A 23 -23.58 1.26 -9.32
CA GLY A 23 -24.40 2.31 -8.70
C GLY A 23 -23.69 3.66 -8.67
N ILE A 24 -23.59 4.33 -9.82
CA ILE A 24 -23.06 5.70 -10.00
C ILE A 24 -21.55 5.77 -9.77
N LEU A 25 -20.74 5.59 -10.83
CA LEU A 25 -19.30 5.89 -10.78
C LEU A 25 -19.14 7.36 -10.40
N PRO A 26 -18.71 7.71 -9.17
CA PRO A 26 -18.35 9.07 -8.90
C PRO A 26 -16.95 9.21 -9.48
N SER A 27 -16.82 10.03 -10.53
CA SER A 27 -15.58 10.55 -11.15
C SER A 27 -14.31 10.17 -10.38
N ASP A 28 -13.27 9.60 -11.02
CA ASP A 28 -12.03 9.05 -10.42
C ASP A 28 -11.54 9.66 -9.09
N GLY A 29 -11.73 10.97 -8.91
CA GLY A 29 -11.57 11.68 -7.64
C GLY A 29 -12.34 11.12 -6.43
N ALA A 30 -13.45 10.39 -6.56
CA ALA A 30 -14.19 9.86 -5.41
C ALA A 30 -13.63 8.54 -4.88
N ARG A 31 -13.17 7.63 -5.76
CA ARG A 31 -12.39 6.45 -5.35
C ARG A 31 -11.15 6.89 -4.60
N ARG A 32 -10.44 7.87 -5.16
CA ARG A 32 -9.27 8.50 -4.55
C ARG A 32 -9.57 9.09 -3.17
N ARG A 33 -10.63 9.89 -3.05
CA ARG A 33 -11.05 10.46 -1.74
C ARG A 33 -11.40 9.40 -0.71
N ARG A 34 -12.04 8.29 -1.10
CA ARG A 34 -12.34 7.17 -0.19
C ARG A 34 -11.07 6.50 0.33
N ILE A 35 -10.11 6.23 -0.56
CA ILE A 35 -8.81 5.66 -0.19
C ILE A 35 -8.06 6.62 0.73
N LEU A 36 -8.00 7.91 0.40
CA LEU A 36 -7.39 8.92 1.26
C LEU A 36 -8.06 8.97 2.64
N PHE A 37 -9.39 9.02 2.68
CA PHE A 37 -10.12 9.02 3.94
C PHE A 37 -9.81 7.79 4.78
N ARG A 38 -9.78 6.58 4.15
CA ARG A 38 -9.37 5.35 4.82
C ARG A 38 -7.90 5.33 5.24
N ALA A 39 -7.02 6.03 4.52
CA ALA A 39 -5.61 6.19 4.87
C ALA A 39 -5.40 7.11 6.06
N THR A 40 -6.18 8.20 6.12
CA THR A 40 -6.06 9.29 7.10
C THR A 40 -7.06 9.21 8.26
N HIS A 41 -7.83 8.13 8.36
CA HIS A 41 -8.74 7.86 9.49
C HIS A 41 -8.47 6.47 10.06
N ARG A 42 -7.22 6.02 9.99
CA ARG A 42 -6.75 4.76 10.57
C ARG A 42 -6.79 4.87 12.09
N GLY A 43 -7.09 3.76 12.78
CA GLY A 43 -7.28 3.73 14.24
C GLY A 43 -6.04 4.08 15.07
N THR A 44 -4.86 4.16 14.44
CA THR A 44 -3.58 4.52 15.09
C THR A 44 -2.92 5.69 14.39
N HIS A 45 -2.54 6.71 15.16
CA HIS A 45 -1.92 7.95 14.68
C HIS A 45 -0.56 7.72 13.99
N GLU A 46 0.12 6.61 14.28
CA GLU A 46 1.41 6.24 13.66
C GLU A 46 1.22 5.77 12.21
N THR A 47 0.32 4.80 12.01
CA THR A 47 -0.05 4.30 10.67
C THR A 47 -0.65 5.39 9.79
N ASP A 48 -1.43 6.29 10.41
CA ASP A 48 -2.01 7.46 9.76
C ASP A 48 -0.94 8.40 9.18
N ILE A 49 0.08 8.74 9.95
CA ILE A 49 1.16 9.62 9.48
C ILE A 49 1.94 8.96 8.34
N LEU A 50 2.27 7.67 8.48
CA LEU A 50 3.08 6.94 7.51
C LEU A 50 2.33 6.73 6.18
N ILE A 51 1.12 6.17 6.25
CA ILE A 51 0.32 5.85 5.06
C ILE A 51 -0.37 7.10 4.51
N GLY A 52 -0.94 7.92 5.39
CA GLY A 52 -1.68 9.13 5.01
C GLY A 52 -0.82 10.12 4.24
N GLY A 53 0.42 10.36 4.67
CA GLY A 53 1.36 11.23 3.95
C GLY A 53 1.71 10.70 2.55
N PHE A 54 2.02 9.41 2.45
CA PHE A 54 2.31 8.77 1.16
C PHE A 54 1.11 8.80 0.22
N VAL A 55 -0.07 8.42 0.70
CA VAL A 55 -1.30 8.43 -0.09
C VAL A 55 -1.59 9.86 -0.51
N GLN A 56 -1.59 10.83 0.40
CA GLN A 56 -1.86 12.23 0.05
C GLN A 56 -0.89 12.78 -1.02
N ALA A 57 0.39 12.40 -0.96
CA ALA A 57 1.40 12.82 -1.94
C ALA A 57 1.24 12.12 -3.31
N GLY A 58 0.90 10.83 -3.32
CA GLY A 58 0.85 10.00 -4.54
C GLY A 58 -0.54 9.86 -5.19
N LEU A 59 -1.63 10.15 -4.47
CA LEU A 59 -3.01 9.86 -4.89
C LEU A 59 -3.40 10.46 -6.23
N ALA A 60 -2.85 11.63 -6.58
CA ALA A 60 -3.12 12.29 -7.86
C ALA A 60 -2.45 11.57 -9.04
N GLY A 61 -1.31 10.93 -8.79
CA GLY A 61 -0.49 10.23 -9.78
C GLY A 61 -0.77 8.73 -9.90
N PHE A 62 -1.46 8.12 -8.93
CA PHE A 62 -1.76 6.69 -8.96
C PHE A 62 -2.70 6.29 -10.09
N SER A 63 -2.31 5.22 -10.79
CA SER A 63 -3.09 4.53 -11.81
C SER A 63 -4.24 3.72 -11.18
N GLY A 64 -5.18 3.26 -12.00
CA GLY A 64 -6.29 2.42 -11.53
C GLY A 64 -5.83 1.15 -10.83
N GLU A 65 -4.71 0.55 -11.28
CA GLU A 65 -4.09 -0.65 -10.70
C GLU A 65 -3.45 -0.35 -9.34
N GLU A 66 -2.79 0.80 -9.21
CA GLU A 66 -2.21 1.24 -7.93
C GLU A 66 -3.28 1.54 -6.89
N LEU A 67 -4.41 2.12 -7.32
CA LEU A 67 -5.57 2.34 -6.44
C LEU A 67 -6.18 1.02 -5.98
N ASP A 68 -6.19 -0.01 -6.83
CA ASP A 68 -6.66 -1.36 -6.48
C ASP A 68 -5.75 -2.01 -5.43
N ALA A 69 -4.44 -1.97 -5.66
CA ALA A 69 -3.46 -2.46 -4.70
C ALA A 69 -3.52 -1.72 -3.36
N LEU A 70 -3.78 -0.40 -3.38
CA LEU A 70 -4.03 0.38 -2.18
C LEU A 70 -5.28 -0.10 -1.44
N GLU A 71 -6.37 -0.41 -2.15
CA GLU A 71 -7.58 -0.92 -1.51
C GLU A 71 -7.32 -2.25 -0.80
N GLU A 72 -6.57 -3.16 -1.40
CA GLU A 72 -6.18 -4.42 -0.75
C GLU A 72 -5.29 -4.17 0.47
N ILE A 73 -4.26 -3.33 0.34
CA ILE A 73 -3.40 -2.97 1.48
C ILE A 73 -4.26 -2.37 2.60
N MET A 74 -5.33 -1.65 2.24
CA MET A 74 -6.24 -1.10 3.23
C MET A 74 -7.10 -2.15 3.95
N GLU A 75 -7.22 -3.38 3.44
CA GLU A 75 -7.89 -4.48 4.15
C GLU A 75 -6.99 -5.13 5.22
N LEU A 76 -5.69 -4.85 5.19
CA LEU A 76 -4.72 -5.40 6.14
C LEU A 76 -4.81 -4.70 7.51
N PRO A 77 -4.44 -5.41 8.61
CA PRO A 77 -4.53 -4.86 9.97
C PRO A 77 -3.53 -3.72 10.17
N ASP A 78 -3.98 -2.65 10.83
CA ASP A 78 -3.16 -1.47 11.14
C ASP A 78 -1.87 -1.81 11.88
N VAL A 79 -1.96 -2.76 12.81
CA VAL A 79 -0.84 -3.21 13.63
C VAL A 79 0.22 -3.86 12.77
N ASP A 80 -0.17 -4.70 11.82
CA ASP A 80 0.76 -5.40 10.93
C ASP A 80 1.37 -4.42 9.92
N LEU A 81 0.56 -3.52 9.34
CA LEU A 81 1.06 -2.45 8.48
C LEU A 81 2.09 -1.58 9.20
N ALA A 82 1.81 -1.13 10.42
CA ALA A 82 2.77 -0.36 11.20
C ALA A 82 4.06 -1.15 11.46
N ASP A 83 3.94 -2.43 11.82
CA ASP A 83 5.09 -3.31 12.10
C ASP A 83 5.97 -3.51 10.85
N TRP A 84 5.37 -3.69 9.68
CA TRP A 84 6.07 -3.83 8.41
C TRP A 84 6.71 -2.53 7.95
N LEU A 85 5.96 -1.43 7.94
CA LEU A 85 6.44 -0.12 7.49
C LEU A 85 7.50 0.50 8.41
N THR A 86 7.51 0.11 9.69
CA THR A 86 8.57 0.51 10.64
C THR A 86 9.74 -0.48 10.67
N GLY A 87 9.68 -1.58 9.91
CA GLY A 87 10.70 -2.62 9.89
C GLY A 87 10.79 -3.46 11.16
N ARG A 88 9.76 -3.45 12.02
CA ARG A 88 9.65 -4.35 13.18
C ARG A 88 9.38 -5.80 12.76
N ARG A 89 8.64 -6.01 11.67
CA ARG A 89 8.41 -7.32 11.04
C ARG A 89 8.66 -7.24 9.54
N PRO A 90 9.12 -8.35 8.93
CA PRO A 90 9.18 -8.45 7.47
C PRO A 90 7.78 -8.59 6.88
N ILE A 91 7.59 -8.04 5.67
CA ILE A 91 6.38 -8.24 4.87
C ILE A 91 6.33 -9.72 4.45
N PRO A 92 5.24 -10.45 4.73
CA PRO A 92 5.11 -11.83 4.28
C PRO A 92 4.88 -11.89 2.76
N PRO A 93 5.32 -12.97 2.08
CA PRO A 93 5.21 -13.07 0.62
C PRO A 93 3.77 -13.05 0.10
N GLU A 94 2.80 -13.39 0.94
CA GLU A 94 1.36 -13.31 0.65
C GLU A 94 0.84 -11.86 0.56
N SER A 95 1.52 -10.91 1.20
CA SER A 95 1.19 -9.48 1.17
C SER A 95 2.26 -8.65 0.45
N ASP A 96 3.28 -9.30 -0.14
CA ASP A 96 4.36 -8.65 -0.88
C ASP A 96 3.82 -8.09 -2.20
N SER A 97 3.27 -6.88 -2.12
CA SER A 97 2.79 -6.12 -3.27
C SER A 97 3.82 -5.06 -3.65
N PRO A 98 4.00 -4.77 -4.96
CA PRO A 98 4.85 -3.67 -5.40
C PRO A 98 4.41 -2.33 -4.80
N MET A 99 3.11 -2.15 -4.52
CA MET A 99 2.60 -0.96 -3.87
C MET A 99 2.99 -0.90 -2.39
N LEU A 100 2.94 -2.04 -1.69
CA LEU A 100 3.33 -2.10 -0.27
C LEU A 100 4.82 -1.78 -0.09
N ARG A 101 5.68 -2.29 -0.98
CA ARG A 101 7.11 -1.93 -0.99
C ARG A 101 7.37 -0.45 -1.24
N ARG A 102 6.55 0.21 -2.08
CA ARG A 102 6.64 1.67 -2.27
C ARG A 102 6.24 2.44 -1.02
N ILE A 103 5.22 1.98 -0.29
CA ILE A 103 4.81 2.58 0.98
C ILE A 103 5.90 2.38 2.03
N GLU A 104 6.51 1.19 2.10
CA GLU A 104 7.65 0.90 2.99
C GLU A 104 8.83 1.85 2.72
N ASP A 105 9.25 1.97 1.46
CA ASP A 105 10.32 2.87 1.06
C ASP A 105 10.02 4.34 1.42
N ALA A 106 8.81 4.80 1.11
CA ALA A 106 8.37 6.15 1.47
C ALA A 106 8.25 6.38 2.98
N SER A 107 7.87 5.35 3.74
CA SER A 107 7.80 5.38 5.21
C SER A 107 9.20 5.49 5.80
N HIS A 108 10.16 4.72 5.27
CA HIS A 108 11.57 4.80 5.64
C HIS A 108 12.17 6.17 5.31
N GLU A 109 11.83 6.77 4.17
CA GLU A 109 12.25 8.14 3.82
C GLU A 109 11.64 9.16 4.78
N THR A 110 10.34 9.04 5.08
CA THR A 110 9.65 9.95 6.00
C THR A 110 10.24 9.87 7.41
N ALA A 111 10.50 8.66 7.92
CA ALA A 111 11.15 8.43 9.21
C ALA A 111 12.59 8.97 9.23
N ARG A 112 13.32 8.84 8.12
CA ARG A 112 14.67 9.41 7.95
C ARG A 112 14.63 10.94 7.99
N ASN A 113 13.70 11.56 7.26
CA ASN A 113 13.49 13.01 7.25
C ASN A 113 13.05 13.56 8.61
N ALA A 114 12.19 12.84 9.34
CA ALA A 114 11.80 13.18 10.69
C ALA A 114 13.01 13.14 11.65
N ARG A 115 13.86 12.12 11.54
CA ARG A 115 15.08 11.97 12.35
C ARG A 115 16.15 13.03 12.03
N LEU A 116 16.17 13.53 10.80
CA LEU A 116 17.08 14.59 10.34
C LEU A 116 16.55 16.01 10.64
N GLY A 117 15.37 16.15 11.25
CA GLY A 117 14.85 17.43 11.71
C GLY A 117 14.31 18.34 10.58
N LEU A 118 13.93 17.78 9.43
CA LEU A 118 13.46 18.53 8.25
C LEU A 118 11.94 18.52 8.06
N VAL A 119 11.14 18.23 9.09
CA VAL A 119 9.68 18.38 9.02
C VAL A 119 9.27 19.68 9.72
N GLN A 120 9.28 20.78 8.97
CA GLN A 120 8.56 22.00 9.33
C GLN A 120 7.23 22.02 8.55
N ARG A 121 6.16 21.84 9.32
CA ARG A 121 4.80 22.41 9.16
C ARG A 121 3.86 21.88 8.09
#